data_AF-A0A7G7MI61-F1
#
_entry.id   AF-A0A7G7MI61-F1
#
_cell.length_a   1.000
_cell.length_b   1.000
_cell.length_c   1.000
_cell.angle_alpha   90.00
_cell.angle_beta   90.00
_cell.angle_gamma   90.00
#
_symmetry.space_group_name_H-M   'P 1'
#
loop_
_entity.id
_entity.type
_entity.pdbx_description
1 polymer ?
#
loop_
_entity_poly.entity_id
_entity_poly.type
_entity_poly.pdbx_seq_one_letter_code
_entity_poly.pdbx_strand_id
1 'polypeptide(L)'
;MSDPVLAISPGNDRMHVGAAATVLSHVTAEEADGGDTTAWEYFDARGAALAVVDHGAGEVLEPADPNAAPPLRPARQVLVARIDLVLAHAQLRLDEEIARRIAGNDPPRDRESVRMVRVQGELPDVLIMLAALDKDLDPSPQGPNPGSWWHNFWAH
;
A
#
# COMPACT_ATOMS: atom_id res chain seq x y z
N MET A 1 16.16 -7.42 -8.60
CA MET A 1 15.09 -7.12 -7.63
C MET A 1 13.87 -7.91 -8.07
N SER A 2 13.16 -8.56 -7.15
CA SER A 2 11.87 -9.19 -7.46
C SER A 2 10.86 -8.10 -7.82
N ASP A 3 9.97 -8.38 -8.78
CA ASP A 3 8.93 -7.44 -9.17
C ASP A 3 7.99 -7.16 -7.98
N PRO A 4 7.60 -5.90 -7.74
CA PRO A 4 6.72 -5.56 -6.63
C PRO A 4 5.31 -6.11 -6.85
N VAL A 5 4.65 -6.45 -5.75
CA VAL A 5 3.25 -6.84 -5.66
C VAL A 5 2.47 -5.74 -4.96
N LEU A 6 1.24 -5.55 -5.40
CA LEU A 6 0.22 -4.75 -4.72
C LEU A 6 -0.73 -5.68 -3.97
N ALA A 7 -0.98 -5.42 -2.69
CA ALA A 7 -2.21 -5.83 -2.02
C ALA A 7 -3.07 -4.58 -1.82
N ILE A 8 -4.35 -4.65 -2.16
CA ILE A 8 -5.28 -3.52 -2.03
C ILE A 8 -6.62 -4.04 -1.49
N SER A 9 -7.22 -3.28 -0.58
CA SER A 9 -8.55 -3.63 -0.07
C SER A 9 -9.62 -3.39 -1.15
N PRO A 10 -10.70 -4.18 -1.18
CA PRO A 10 -11.84 -3.93 -2.05
C PRO A 10 -12.45 -2.52 -1.92
N GLY A 11 -12.39 -1.96 -0.70
CA GLY A 11 -12.85 -0.60 -0.41
C GLY A 11 -11.94 0.51 -0.94
N ASN A 12 -10.73 0.18 -1.39
CA ASN A 12 -9.69 1.16 -1.76
C ASN A 12 -9.40 2.14 -0.62
N ASP A 13 -9.47 1.64 0.60
CA ASP A 13 -9.08 2.36 1.79
C ASP A 13 -7.69 1.94 2.26
N ARG A 14 -7.21 0.73 1.96
CA ARG A 14 -5.89 0.25 2.41
C ARG A 14 -5.10 -0.36 1.26
N MET A 15 -3.77 -0.25 1.32
CA MET A 15 -2.88 -0.94 0.37
C MET A 15 -1.49 -1.19 0.95
N HIS A 16 -0.85 -2.25 0.46
CA HIS A 16 0.56 -2.60 0.69
C HIS A 16 1.25 -2.79 -0.66
N VAL A 17 2.48 -2.30 -0.80
CA VAL A 17 3.27 -2.46 -2.04
C VAL A 17 4.69 -2.85 -1.71
N GLY A 18 5.18 -3.97 -2.25
CA GLY A 18 6.52 -4.43 -1.93
C GLY A 18 6.84 -5.81 -2.50
N ALA A 19 7.86 -6.47 -1.95
CA ALA A 19 8.13 -7.86 -2.30
C ALA A 19 6.98 -8.76 -1.80
N ALA A 20 6.61 -9.78 -2.57
CA ALA A 20 5.46 -10.65 -2.27
C ALA A 20 5.46 -11.20 -0.83
N ALA A 21 6.60 -11.72 -0.35
CA ALA A 21 6.72 -12.25 1.01
C ALA A 21 6.54 -11.18 2.09
N THR A 22 7.03 -9.95 1.84
CA THR A 22 6.86 -8.82 2.75
C THR A 22 5.40 -8.39 2.81
N VAL A 23 4.77 -8.17 1.65
CA VAL A 23 3.36 -7.78 1.56
C VAL A 23 2.47 -8.79 2.28
N LEU A 24 2.66 -10.08 2.01
CA LEU A 24 1.88 -11.15 2.65
C LEU A 24 2.09 -11.16 4.17
N SER A 25 3.34 -11.07 4.64
CA SER A 25 3.63 -11.03 6.08
C SER A 25 2.96 -9.84 6.79
N HIS A 26 2.89 -8.67 6.15
CA HIS A 26 2.24 -7.49 6.72
C HIS A 26 0.72 -7.66 6.78
N VAL A 27 0.10 -8.12 5.69
CA VAL A 27 -1.34 -8.38 5.65
C VAL A 27 -1.75 -9.40 6.70
N THR A 28 -1.03 -10.53 6.81
CA THR A 28 -1.32 -11.55 7.83
C THR A 28 -1.21 -10.99 9.25
N ALA A 29 -0.25 -10.08 9.51
CA ALA A 29 -0.12 -9.44 10.81
C ALA A 29 -1.31 -8.50 11.11
N GLU A 30 -1.74 -7.69 10.14
CA GLU A 30 -2.90 -6.81 10.28
C GLU A 30 -4.21 -7.58 10.52
N GLU A 31 -4.40 -8.73 9.84
CA GLU A 31 -5.54 -9.60 10.05
C GLU A 31 -5.51 -10.28 11.43
N ALA A 32 -4.33 -10.66 11.92
CA ALA A 32 -4.16 -11.28 13.23
C ALA A 32 -4.43 -10.31 14.40
N ASP A 33 -4.11 -9.03 14.23
CA ASP A 33 -4.31 -7.98 15.25
C ASP A 33 -5.78 -7.52 15.39
N GLY A 34 -6.72 -8.24 14.77
CA GLY A 34 -8.15 -7.93 14.80
C GLY A 34 -8.57 -6.89 13.77
N GLY A 35 -7.72 -6.62 12.77
CA GLY A 35 -8.12 -5.88 11.58
C GLY A 35 -9.28 -6.57 10.88
N ASP A 36 -10.10 -5.79 10.17
CA ASP A 36 -11.16 -6.35 9.31
C ASP A 36 -10.51 -7.34 8.34
N THR A 37 -10.97 -8.61 8.38
CA THR A 37 -10.54 -9.70 7.49
C THR A 37 -11.11 -9.48 6.08
N THR A 38 -11.01 -8.25 5.59
CA THR A 38 -11.40 -7.90 4.25
C THR A 38 -10.53 -8.74 3.33
N ALA A 39 -11.15 -9.52 2.44
CA ALA A 39 -10.41 -10.33 1.47
C ALA A 39 -9.58 -9.38 0.59
N TRP A 40 -8.28 -9.28 0.90
CA TRP A 40 -7.34 -8.49 0.15
C TRP A 40 -7.26 -8.98 -1.28
N GLU A 41 -7.15 -8.04 -2.22
CA GLU A 41 -6.90 -8.34 -3.62
C GLU A 41 -5.42 -8.14 -3.92
N TYR A 42 -4.79 -9.15 -4.53
CA TYR A 42 -3.35 -9.15 -4.81
C TYR A 42 -3.10 -9.06 -6.32
N PHE A 43 -2.14 -8.23 -6.72
CA PHE A 43 -1.78 -8.02 -8.12
C PHE A 43 -0.26 -7.96 -8.31
N ASP A 44 0.25 -8.59 -9.37
CA ASP A 44 1.65 -8.43 -9.78
C ASP A 44 1.91 -7.07 -10.44
N ALA A 45 3.18 -6.78 -10.76
CA ALA A 45 3.58 -5.53 -11.43
C ALA A 45 2.89 -5.29 -12.79
N ARG A 46 2.38 -6.34 -13.43
CA ARG A 46 1.65 -6.29 -14.71
C ARG A 46 0.14 -6.13 -14.51
N GLY A 47 -0.33 -6.16 -13.26
CA GLY A 47 -1.74 -6.08 -12.88
C GLY A 47 -2.46 -7.42 -12.94
N ALA A 48 -1.75 -8.54 -13.09
CA ALA A 48 -2.37 -9.86 -13.08
C ALA A 48 -2.72 -10.25 -11.64
N ALA A 49 -3.90 -10.82 -11.45
CA ALA A 49 -4.36 -11.24 -10.13
C ALA A 49 -3.49 -12.37 -9.58
N LEU A 50 -3.20 -12.28 -8.28
CA LEU A 50 -2.50 -13.29 -7.51
C LEU A 50 -3.46 -13.89 -6.48
N ALA A 51 -3.20 -15.14 -6.11
CA ALA A 51 -3.90 -15.85 -5.05
C ALA A 51 -2.90 -16.21 -3.94
N VAL A 52 -3.39 -16.19 -2.71
CA VAL A 52 -2.66 -16.74 -1.56
C VAL A 52 -2.82 -18.26 -1.60
N VAL A 53 -1.69 -18.97 -1.59
CA VAL A 53 -1.62 -20.43 -1.62
C VAL A 53 -0.82 -20.91 -0.43
N ASP A 54 -1.39 -21.80 0.39
CA ASP A 54 -0.69 -22.46 1.48
C ASP A 54 -0.12 -23.81 1.00
N HIS A 55 1.21 -23.94 1.04
CA HIS A 55 1.91 -25.19 0.72
C HIS A 55 2.28 -26.01 1.97
N GLY A 56 1.77 -25.66 3.14
CA GLY A 56 2.03 -26.29 4.44
C GLY A 56 3.37 -25.88 5.09
N ALA A 57 4.27 -25.26 4.32
CA ALA A 57 5.48 -24.59 4.84
C ALA A 57 5.28 -23.09 5.07
N GLY A 58 4.10 -22.56 4.72
CA GLY A 58 3.76 -21.15 4.73
C GLY A 58 2.96 -20.76 3.49
N GLU A 59 2.34 -19.59 3.59
CA GLU A 59 1.58 -18.99 2.50
C GLU A 59 2.51 -18.27 1.51
N VAL A 60 2.18 -18.34 0.23
CA VAL A 60 2.86 -17.63 -0.84
C VAL A 60 1.85 -17.02 -1.81
N LEU A 61 2.29 -16.05 -2.60
CA LEU A 61 1.50 -15.46 -3.67
C LEU A 61 1.87 -16.08 -5.01
N GLU A 62 0.87 -16.63 -5.69
CA GLU A 62 1.00 -17.25 -7.01
C GLU A 62 -0.01 -16.66 -7.99
N PRO A 63 0.20 -16.75 -9.31
CA PRO A 63 -0.81 -16.35 -10.29
C PRO A 63 -2.14 -17.05 -10.01
N ALA A 64 -3.21 -16.27 -9.86
CA ALA A 64 -4.56 -16.83 -9.61
C ALA A 64 -5.04 -17.70 -10.79
N ASP A 65 -4.63 -17.34 -12.01
CA ASP A 65 -4.71 -18.19 -13.19
C ASP A 65 -3.38 -18.09 -13.96
N PRO A 66 -2.55 -19.16 -13.98
CA PRO A 66 -1.26 -19.15 -14.66
C PRO A 66 -1.37 -19.09 -16.19
N ASN A 67 -2.56 -19.36 -16.75
CA ASN A 67 -2.82 -19.31 -18.18
C ASN A 67 -3.58 -18.05 -18.61
N ALA A 68 -3.93 -17.17 -17.67
CA ALA A 68 -4.61 -15.94 -17.99
C ALA A 68 -3.77 -15.07 -18.93
N ALA A 69 -4.43 -14.48 -19.91
CA ALA A 69 -3.80 -13.47 -20.75
C ALA A 69 -3.40 -12.26 -19.88
N PRO A 70 -2.25 -11.60 -20.17
CA PRO A 70 -1.87 -10.39 -19.48
C PRO A 70 -3.01 -9.34 -19.55
N PRO A 71 -3.29 -8.62 -18.45
CA PRO A 71 -4.34 -7.61 -18.43
C PRO A 71 -4.11 -6.56 -19.53
N LEU A 72 -5.17 -6.16 -20.21
CA LEU A 72 -5.13 -5.08 -21.19
C LEU A 72 -4.85 -3.74 -20.50
N ARG A 73 -4.36 -2.75 -21.26
CA ARG A 73 -4.06 -1.41 -20.75
C ARG A 73 -5.21 -0.77 -19.94
N PRO A 74 -6.48 -0.83 -20.38
CA PRO A 74 -7.58 -0.26 -19.59
C PRO A 74 -7.74 -0.91 -18.21
N ALA A 75 -7.53 -2.22 -18.09
CA ALA A 75 -7.61 -2.91 -16.80
C ALA A 75 -6.49 -2.47 -15.86
N ARG A 76 -5.27 -2.28 -16.37
CA ARG A 76 -4.15 -1.74 -15.58
C ARG A 76 -4.41 -0.29 -15.14
N GLN A 77 -5.03 0.53 -15.99
CA GLN A 77 -5.41 1.91 -15.65
C GLN A 77 -6.45 1.95 -14.52
N VAL A 78 -7.36 0.98 -14.46
CA VAL A 78 -8.28 0.85 -13.30
C VAL A 78 -7.50 0.61 -12.01
N LEU A 79 -6.49 -0.27 -12.02
CA LEU A 79 -5.65 -0.50 -10.84
C LEU A 79 -4.89 0.77 -10.41
N VAL A 80 -4.33 1.52 -11.37
CA VAL A 80 -3.69 2.82 -11.06
C VAL A 80 -4.69 3.79 -10.44
N ALA A 81 -5.91 3.88 -10.97
CA ALA A 81 -6.95 4.73 -10.41
C ALA A 81 -7.35 4.31 -8.99
N ARG A 82 -7.35 3.00 -8.69
CA ARG A 82 -7.60 2.49 -7.33
C ARG A 82 -6.47 2.86 -6.36
N ILE A 83 -5.20 2.74 -6.77
CA ILE A 83 -4.05 3.22 -6.01
C ILE A 83 -4.21 4.72 -5.72
N ASP A 84 -4.52 5.52 -6.74
CA ASP A 84 -4.74 6.95 -6.60
C ASP A 84 -5.84 7.31 -5.59
N LEU A 85 -6.88 6.47 -5.48
CA LEU A 85 -7.96 6.62 -4.51
C LEU A 85 -7.49 6.33 -3.08
N VAL A 86 -6.75 5.24 -2.86
CA VAL A 86 -6.15 4.93 -1.55
C VAL A 86 -5.25 6.08 -1.09
N LEU A 87 -4.41 6.60 -1.99
CA LEU A 87 -3.53 7.75 -1.70
C LEU A 87 -4.30 9.02 -1.34
N ALA A 88 -5.46 9.24 -1.97
CA ALA A 88 -6.31 10.38 -1.65
C ALA A 88 -6.97 10.21 -0.28
N HIS A 89 -7.44 9.00 0.06
CA HIS A 89 -7.98 8.70 1.38
C HIS A 89 -6.93 8.88 2.49
N ALA A 90 -5.72 8.38 2.27
CA ALA A 90 -4.62 8.57 3.20
C ALA A 90 -4.26 10.06 3.39
N GLN A 91 -4.31 10.88 2.33
CA GLN A 91 -4.14 12.35 2.46
C GLN A 91 -5.24 12.96 3.32
N LEU A 92 -6.49 12.55 3.15
CA LEU A 92 -7.59 13.06 3.95
C LEU A 92 -7.40 12.73 5.44
N ARG A 93 -7.01 11.50 5.76
CA ARG A 93 -6.69 11.08 7.14
C ARG A 93 -5.52 11.86 7.72
N LEU A 94 -4.48 12.12 6.90
CA LEU A 94 -3.36 12.96 7.28
C LEU A 94 -3.79 14.40 7.62
N ASP A 95 -4.64 14.99 6.76
CA ASP A 95 -5.16 16.33 6.98
C ASP A 95 -6.02 16.39 8.26
N GLU A 96 -6.85 15.38 8.53
CA GLU A 96 -7.63 15.25 9.78
C GLU A 96 -6.74 15.18 11.03
N GLU A 97 -5.68 14.36 10.99
CA GLU A 97 -4.75 14.19 12.11
C GLU A 97 -3.97 15.48 12.38
N ILE A 98 -3.50 16.17 11.34
CA ILE A 98 -2.85 17.48 11.46
C ILE A 98 -3.81 18.48 12.10
N ALA A 99 -5.08 18.52 11.68
CA ALA A 99 -6.08 19.41 12.24
C ALA A 99 -6.33 19.12 13.74
N ARG A 100 -6.40 17.84 14.14
CA ARG A 100 -6.54 17.45 15.56
C ARG A 100 -5.37 17.92 16.41
N ARG A 101 -4.14 17.74 15.93
CA ARG A 101 -2.92 18.20 16.62
C ARG A 101 -2.86 19.70 16.80
N ILE A 102 -3.23 20.45 15.76
CA ILE A 102 -3.34 21.92 15.84
C ILE A 102 -4.38 22.32 16.90
N ALA A 103 -5.55 21.68 16.92
CA ALA A 103 -6.58 21.94 17.93
C ALA A 103 -6.12 21.58 19.35
N GLY A 104 -5.26 20.57 19.49
CA GLY A 104 -4.65 20.13 20.75
C GLY A 104 -3.46 20.96 21.24
N ASN A 105 -3.11 22.08 20.58
CA ASN A 105 -1.92 22.89 20.85
C ASN A 105 -0.58 22.14 20.72
N ASP A 106 -0.52 21.06 19.94
CA ASP A 106 0.72 20.37 19.57
C ASP A 106 0.93 20.44 18.05
N PRO A 107 1.13 21.64 17.48
CA PRO A 107 1.25 21.77 16.04
C PRO A 107 2.53 21.08 15.53
N PRO A 108 2.49 20.45 14.35
CA PRO A 108 3.72 19.94 13.73
C PRO A 108 4.76 21.05 13.59
N ARG A 109 6.01 20.72 13.90
CA ARG A 109 7.15 21.67 13.90
C ARG A 109 7.35 22.33 12.53
N ASP A 110 6.99 21.60 11.48
CA ASP A 110 7.04 22.06 10.10
C ASP A 110 5.60 22.31 9.65
N ARG A 111 5.20 23.58 9.58
CA ARG A 111 3.88 24.01 9.06
C ARG A 111 3.69 23.71 7.57
N GLU A 112 4.71 23.18 6.91
CA GLU A 112 4.65 22.79 5.52
C GLU A 112 3.83 21.52 5.38
N SER A 113 2.61 21.70 4.87
CA SER A 113 1.68 20.70 4.36
C SER A 113 2.34 19.36 4.05
N VAL A 114 2.30 18.41 4.98
CA VAL A 114 2.73 17.04 4.68
C VAL A 114 1.77 16.52 3.62
N ARG A 115 2.31 16.16 2.46
CA ARG A 115 1.53 15.63 1.34
C ARG A 115 1.93 14.19 1.08
N MET A 116 0.92 13.37 0.81
CA MET A 116 1.07 12.05 0.26
C MET A 116 1.73 12.14 -1.10
N VAL A 117 2.75 11.32 -1.32
CA VAL A 117 3.39 11.22 -2.62
C VAL A 117 2.35 10.74 -3.64
N ARG A 118 2.29 11.43 -4.78
CA ARG A 118 1.49 11.03 -5.93
C ARG A 118 2.45 10.53 -7.00
N VAL A 119 2.19 9.34 -7.50
CA VAL A 119 3.02 8.69 -8.51
C VAL A 119 2.22 8.61 -9.81
N GLN A 120 2.81 9.06 -10.91
CA GLN A 120 2.18 9.02 -12.24
C GLN A 120 2.94 8.07 -13.15
N GLY A 121 2.22 7.36 -14.01
CA GLY A 121 2.83 6.48 -15.00
C GLY A 121 1.97 5.27 -15.33
N GLU A 122 2.58 4.27 -15.97
CA GLU A 122 1.97 2.97 -16.13
C GLU A 122 2.15 2.14 -14.84
N LEU A 123 1.28 1.15 -14.64
CA LEU A 123 1.22 0.37 -13.40
C LEU A 123 2.58 -0.18 -12.89
N PRO A 124 3.46 -0.77 -13.74
CA PRO A 124 4.75 -1.26 -13.25
C PRO A 124 5.62 -0.14 -12.65
N ASP A 125 5.66 1.03 -13.30
CA ASP A 125 6.45 2.17 -12.84
C ASP A 125 5.88 2.72 -11.53
N VAL A 126 4.55 2.80 -11.43
CA VAL A 126 3.85 3.22 -10.21
C VAL A 126 4.23 2.31 -9.04
N LEU A 127 4.15 0.99 -9.21
CA LEU A 127 4.44 0.03 -8.14
C LEU A 127 5.93 0.01 -7.77
N ILE A 128 6.84 0.19 -8.74
CA ILE A 128 8.28 0.30 -8.46
C ILE A 128 8.58 1.55 -7.62
N MET A 129 8.01 2.70 -7.98
CA MET A 129 8.21 3.95 -7.25
C MET A 129 7.62 3.87 -5.84
N LEU A 130 6.41 3.30 -5.69
CA LEU A 130 5.80 3.10 -4.38
C LEU A 130 6.62 2.14 -3.50
N ALA A 131 7.08 1.00 -4.04
CA ALA A 131 7.93 0.06 -3.32
C ALA A 131 9.30 0.65 -2.94
N ALA A 132 9.80 1.63 -3.69
CA ALA A 132 11.05 2.32 -3.36
C ALA A 132 10.85 3.29 -2.18
N LEU A 133 9.73 4.02 -2.14
CA LEU A 133 9.39 4.91 -1.03
C LEU A 133 9.23 4.15 0.30
N ASP A 134 8.82 2.88 0.22
CA ASP A 134 8.71 1.97 1.37
C ASP A 134 10.07 1.46 1.91
N LYS A 135 11.11 1.44 1.08
CA LYS A 135 12.45 0.95 1.49
C LYS A 135 13.30 1.99 2.21
N ASP A 136 13.02 3.28 2.02
CA ASP A 136 13.68 4.37 2.75
C ASP A 136 13.11 4.56 4.17
N LEU A 137 12.32 3.58 4.64
CA LEU A 137 11.72 3.49 5.97
C LEU A 137 12.66 2.82 6.98
N ASP A 138 13.82 3.42 7.16
CA ASP A 138 14.67 3.13 8.32
C ASP A 138 13.98 3.67 9.59
N PRO A 139 13.78 2.86 10.66
CA PRO A 139 13.22 3.31 11.93
C PRO A 139 14.20 4.21 12.68
N SER A 140 14.47 5.40 12.15
CA SER A 140 15.16 6.45 12.87
C SER A 140 14.17 7.22 13.75
N PRO A 141 14.52 7.55 15.01
CA PRO A 141 13.68 8.32 15.93
C PRO A 141 13.56 9.82 15.54
N GLN A 142 13.89 10.20 14.31
CA GLN A 142 13.96 11.58 13.85
C GLN A 142 12.90 11.86 12.77
N GLY A 143 11.71 12.23 13.23
CA GLY A 143 10.75 12.99 12.42
C GLY A 143 9.86 12.17 11.47
N PRO A 144 8.85 12.85 10.87
CA PRO A 144 7.86 12.23 10.02
C PRO A 144 8.47 11.77 8.69
N ASN A 145 8.91 10.51 8.59
CA ASN A 145 9.38 9.97 7.33
C ASN A 145 8.17 9.64 6.44
N PRO A 146 8.04 10.16 5.21
CA PRO A 146 6.79 10.11 4.45
C PRO A 146 6.15 8.72 4.33
N GLY A 147 6.91 7.64 4.12
CA GLY A 147 6.32 6.29 4.07
C GLY A 147 6.06 5.65 5.45
N SER A 148 6.63 6.17 6.55
CA SER A 148 6.25 5.71 7.90
C SER A 148 4.82 6.16 8.23
N TRP A 149 4.37 7.28 7.66
CA TRP A 149 2.98 7.71 7.77
C TRP A 149 2.03 6.75 7.06
N TRP A 150 2.44 6.20 5.92
CA TRP A 150 1.58 5.31 5.13
C TRP A 150 1.26 4.02 5.88
N HIS A 151 2.23 3.46 6.59
CA HIS A 151 2.00 2.30 7.46
C HIS A 151 1.25 2.65 8.74
N ASN A 152 1.49 3.83 9.33
CA ASN A 152 0.81 4.25 10.57
C ASN A 152 -0.67 4.63 10.39
N PHE A 153 -1.15 4.87 9.16
CA PHE A 153 -2.57 5.18 8.91
C PHE A 153 -3.50 3.98 9.04
N TRP A 154 -2.97 2.76 8.89
CA TRP A 154 -3.78 1.54 8.88
C TRP A 154 -3.72 0.76 10.19
N ALA A 155 -2.77 1.11 11.07
CA ALA A 155 -2.51 0.42 12.34
C ALA A 155 -3.37 0.89 13.53
N HIS A 156 -4.35 1.79 13.33
CA HIS A 156 -5.16 2.39 14.40
C HIS A 156 -6.66 2.51 14.09
#